data_AF-A0AAX1K6A9-F1
#
_entry.id   AF-A0AAX1K6A9-F1
#
_cell.length_a   1.000
_cell.length_b   1.000
_cell.length_c   1.000
_cell.angle_alpha   90.00
_cell.angle_beta   90.00
_cell.angle_gamma   90.00
#
_symmetry.space_group_name_H-M   'P 1'
#
loop_
_entity.id
_entity.type
_entity.pdbx_description
1 polymer ?
#
loop_
_entity_poly.entity_id
_entity_poly.type
_entity_poly.pdbx_seq_one_letter_code
_entity_poly.pdbx_strand_id
1 'polypeptide(L)'
;MAGIDSGVTVENMQDYLNVDGDESVIQSLISMAESDVIGNIDDTIPVETYRKYYQFNQAVRVMVDFMYFNRGNLGVTYSSGNNASQVPYPAPYLYLINGIRWKIRRDYSENSGQSLQSKN
;
A
#
# COMPACT_ATOMS: atom_id res chain seq x y z
N MET A 1 -5.89 -20.68 -13.27
CA MET A 1 -6.20 -20.63 -11.82
C MET A 1 -5.15 -19.76 -11.16
N ALA A 2 -5.32 -18.43 -11.22
CA ALA A 2 -4.42 -17.49 -10.54
C ALA A 2 -4.91 -17.30 -9.11
N GLY A 3 -4.02 -17.56 -8.15
CA GLY A 3 -4.32 -17.67 -6.73
C GLY A 3 -4.87 -16.40 -6.10
N ILE A 4 -5.79 -16.58 -5.17
CA ILE A 4 -6.56 -15.54 -4.46
C ILE A 4 -5.71 -14.81 -3.39
N ASP A 5 -4.37 -14.84 -3.46
CA ASP A 5 -3.48 -14.41 -2.36
C ASP A 5 -2.27 -13.54 -2.75
N SER A 6 -2.07 -13.16 -4.02
CA SER A 6 -0.76 -12.66 -4.46
C SER A 6 -0.50 -11.15 -4.33
N GLY A 7 -1.46 -10.34 -3.84
CA GLY A 7 -1.28 -8.89 -3.78
C GLY A 7 -1.13 -8.23 -5.16
N VAL A 8 -0.45 -7.09 -5.21
CA VAL A 8 -0.15 -6.38 -6.47
C VAL A 8 1.10 -6.98 -7.14
N THR A 9 1.01 -7.32 -8.42
CA THR A 9 2.12 -7.90 -9.20
C THR A 9 2.62 -6.91 -10.25
N VAL A 10 3.84 -7.13 -10.77
CA VAL A 10 4.44 -6.31 -11.83
C VAL A 10 3.55 -6.30 -13.09
N GLU A 11 3.15 -7.47 -13.58
CA GLU A 11 2.27 -7.63 -14.75
C GLU A 11 0.97 -6.82 -14.59
N ASN A 12 0.27 -6.99 -13.46
CA ASN A 12 -0.96 -6.24 -13.19
C ASN A 12 -0.75 -4.72 -13.12
N MET A 13 0.44 -4.26 -12.71
CA MET A 13 0.77 -2.84 -12.69
C MET A 13 1.17 -2.31 -14.05
N GLN A 14 1.89 -3.08 -14.87
CA GLN A 14 2.20 -2.72 -16.25
C GLN A 14 0.92 -2.54 -17.06
N ASP A 15 -0.02 -3.49 -16.92
CA ASP A 15 -1.36 -3.41 -17.52
C ASP A 15 -2.11 -2.16 -17.02
N TYR A 16 -2.12 -1.93 -15.70
CA TYR A 16 -2.83 -0.81 -15.10
C TYR A 16 -2.28 0.55 -15.54
N LEU A 17 -0.96 0.68 -15.63
CA LEU A 17 -0.28 1.91 -16.04
C LEU A 17 -0.22 2.06 -17.56
N ASN A 18 -0.55 1.01 -18.31
CA ASN A 18 -0.39 0.91 -19.76
C ASN A 18 1.06 1.23 -20.20
N VAL A 19 2.02 0.51 -19.61
CA VAL A 19 3.47 0.71 -19.87
C VAL A 19 4.23 -0.61 -20.03
N ASP A 20 5.12 -0.65 -21.01
CA ASP A 20 6.12 -1.72 -21.18
C ASP A 20 7.43 -1.31 -20.47
N GLY A 21 7.32 -1.03 -19.17
CA GLY A 21 8.40 -0.47 -18.35
C GLY A 21 9.35 -1.51 -17.76
N ASP A 22 10.46 -1.04 -17.18
CA ASP A 22 11.40 -1.87 -16.43
C ASP A 22 10.71 -2.53 -15.22
N GLU A 23 10.61 -3.86 -15.26
CA GLU A 23 9.99 -4.68 -14.22
C GLU A 23 10.61 -4.45 -12.85
N SER A 24 11.92 -4.22 -12.78
CA SER A 24 12.63 -4.00 -11.52
C SER A 24 12.23 -2.68 -10.84
N VAL A 25 11.98 -1.65 -11.64
CA VAL A 25 11.48 -0.35 -11.16
C VAL A 25 10.07 -0.54 -10.62
N ILE A 26 9.19 -1.20 -11.36
CA ILE A 26 7.80 -1.44 -10.93
C ILE A 26 7.76 -2.30 -9.66
N GLN A 27 8.57 -3.35 -9.58
CA GLN A 27 8.67 -4.19 -8.39
C GLN A 27 9.15 -3.39 -7.17
N SER A 28 10.13 -2.50 -7.33
CA SER A 28 10.60 -1.61 -6.27
C SER A 28 9.50 -0.66 -5.80
N LEU A 29 8.74 -0.06 -6.73
CA LEU A 29 7.61 0.81 -6.39
C LEU A 29 6.51 0.04 -5.65
N ILE A 30 6.20 -1.20 -6.05
CA ILE A 30 5.23 -2.05 -5.36
C ILE A 30 5.68 -2.29 -3.92
N SER A 31 6.95 -2.67 -3.70
CA SER A 31 7.48 -2.91 -2.34
C SER A 31 7.45 -1.64 -1.47
N MET A 32 7.77 -0.48 -2.04
CA MET A 32 7.65 0.81 -1.33
C MET A 32 6.20 1.14 -0.98
N ALA A 33 5.28 0.97 -1.93
CA ALA A 33 3.85 1.22 -1.72
C ALA A 33 3.26 0.29 -0.65
N GLU A 34 3.57 -1.01 -0.69
CA GLU A 34 3.11 -1.96 0.32
C GLU A 34 3.62 -1.57 1.71
N SER A 35 4.91 -1.26 1.84
CA SER A 35 5.49 -0.83 3.12
C SER A 35 4.83 0.44 3.66
N ASP A 36 4.54 1.41 2.79
CA ASP A 36 3.92 2.68 3.18
C ASP A 36 2.46 2.47 3.61
N VAL A 37 1.67 1.71 2.85
CA VAL A 37 0.27 1.40 3.22
C VAL A 37 0.20 0.60 4.53
N ILE A 38 1.08 -0.39 4.71
CA ILE A 38 1.16 -1.18 5.94
C ILE A 38 1.53 -0.30 7.13
N GLY A 39 2.55 0.56 7.00
CA GLY A 39 2.97 1.47 8.07
C GLY A 39 1.88 2.46 8.49
N ASN A 40 1.03 2.89 7.56
CA ASN A 40 -0.14 3.72 7.86
C ASN A 40 -1.28 2.94 8.56
N ILE A 41 -1.27 1.61 8.48
CA ILE A 41 -2.26 0.74 9.12
C ILE A 41 -1.71 0.12 10.40
N ASP A 42 -0.86 -0.91 10.32
CA ASP A 42 -0.24 -1.63 11.44
C ASP A 42 0.87 -2.58 10.95
N ASP A 43 2.14 -2.25 11.17
CA ASP A 43 3.28 -3.02 10.68
C ASP A 43 3.56 -4.32 11.45
N THR A 44 2.79 -4.62 12.49
CA THR A 44 2.88 -5.88 13.23
C THR A 44 2.08 -7.02 12.59
N ILE A 45 1.16 -6.69 11.67
CA ILE A 45 0.32 -7.67 10.97
C ILE A 45 1.07 -8.20 9.73
N PRO A 46 1.10 -9.52 9.46
CA PRO A 46 1.76 -10.07 8.28
C PRO A 46 1.19 -9.53 6.96
N VAL A 47 2.05 -9.24 5.98
CA VAL A 47 1.66 -8.70 4.65
C VAL A 47 0.64 -9.57 3.93
N GLU A 48 0.69 -10.89 4.12
CA GLU A 48 -0.24 -11.85 3.55
C GLU A 48 -1.67 -11.62 4.05
N THR A 49 -1.84 -11.06 5.25
CA THR A 49 -3.15 -10.67 5.77
C THR A 49 -3.70 -9.49 4.98
N TYR A 50 -2.86 -8.49 4.72
CA TYR A 50 -3.23 -7.29 3.95
C TYR A 50 -3.63 -7.61 2.51
N ARG A 51 -2.85 -8.46 1.83
CA ARG A 51 -3.05 -8.81 0.41
C ARG A 51 -4.39 -9.48 0.11
N LYS A 52 -5.09 -10.00 1.12
CA LYS A 52 -6.46 -10.55 1.01
C LYS A 52 -7.51 -9.46 0.79
N TYR A 53 -7.21 -8.21 1.16
CA TYR A 53 -8.17 -7.12 1.09
C TYR A 53 -8.02 -6.38 -0.24
N TYR A 54 -9.09 -6.41 -1.06
CA TYR A 54 -9.14 -5.67 -2.32
C TYR A 54 -8.78 -4.18 -2.14
N GLN A 55 -9.30 -3.52 -1.10
CA GLN A 55 -9.02 -2.11 -0.83
C GLN A 55 -7.56 -1.83 -0.51
N PHE A 56 -6.88 -2.75 0.19
CA PHE A 56 -5.44 -2.66 0.42
C PHE A 56 -4.69 -2.73 -0.92
N ASN A 57 -5.00 -3.73 -1.75
CA ASN A 57 -4.37 -3.86 -3.06
C ASN A 57 -4.64 -2.64 -3.96
N GLN A 58 -5.84 -2.03 -3.89
CA GLN A 58 -6.12 -0.79 -4.61
C GLN A 58 -5.31 0.40 -4.07
N ALA A 59 -5.14 0.52 -2.75
CA ALA A 59 -4.32 1.57 -2.17
C ALA A 59 -2.86 1.45 -2.64
N VAL A 60 -2.32 0.23 -2.68
CA VAL A 60 -0.99 -0.06 -3.23
C VAL A 60 -0.91 0.36 -4.71
N ARG A 61 -1.88 -0.02 -5.56
CA ARG A 61 -1.89 0.37 -6.99
C ARG A 61 -1.87 1.88 -7.20
N VAL A 62 -2.72 2.61 -6.47
CA VAL A 62 -2.79 4.08 -6.54
C VAL A 62 -1.47 4.72 -6.09
N MET A 63 -0.83 4.17 -5.06
CA MET A 63 0.45 4.67 -4.58
C MET A 63 1.58 4.41 -5.59
N VAL A 64 1.61 3.23 -6.22
CA VAL A 64 2.56 2.92 -7.30
C VAL A 64 2.38 3.86 -8.49
N ASP A 65 1.14 4.09 -8.93
CA ASP A 65 0.80 5.04 -10.00
C ASP A 65 1.32 6.44 -9.71
N PHE A 66 0.97 6.96 -8.54
CA PHE A 66 1.46 8.24 -8.07
C PHE A 66 2.98 8.30 -8.08
N MET A 67 3.67 7.30 -7.54
CA MET A 67 5.14 7.28 -7.52
C MET A 67 5.74 7.15 -8.92
N TYR A 68 5.16 6.34 -9.79
CA TYR A 68 5.68 6.08 -11.14
C TYR A 68 5.68 7.36 -11.99
N PHE A 69 4.59 8.13 -11.96
CA PHE A 69 4.50 9.38 -12.73
C PHE A 69 5.16 10.58 -12.03
N ASN A 70 5.38 10.51 -10.72
CA ASN A 70 6.10 11.56 -9.99
C ASN A 70 7.59 11.25 -9.74
N ARG A 71 8.14 10.15 -10.25
CA ARG A 71 9.51 9.67 -9.96
C ARG A 71 10.62 10.72 -10.12
N GLY A 72 10.50 11.63 -11.09
CA GLY A 72 11.45 12.74 -11.28
C GLY A 72 11.39 13.81 -10.18
N ASN A 73 10.26 13.90 -9.47
CA ASN A 73 10.00 14.81 -8.36
C ASN A 73 10.10 14.11 -6.99
N LEU A 74 10.07 12.78 -6.92
CA LEU A 74 10.16 12.03 -5.65
C LEU A 74 11.50 12.22 -4.92
N GLY A 75 12.57 12.57 -5.62
CA GLY A 75 13.85 12.97 -5.01
C GLY A 75 13.73 14.23 -4.12
N VAL A 76 12.68 15.04 -4.34
CA VAL A 76 12.32 16.16 -3.46
C VAL A 76 11.47 15.68 -2.28
N THR A 77 10.71 14.60 -2.39
CA THR A 77 9.69 14.17 -1.41
C THR A 77 10.23 13.34 -0.24
N TYR A 78 11.27 12.51 -0.46
CA TYR A 78 11.81 11.61 0.56
C TYR A 78 13.21 11.98 1.08
N SER A 79 13.79 13.09 0.60
CA SER A 79 15.09 13.56 1.08
C SER A 79 14.93 14.21 2.46
N SER A 80 15.44 13.53 3.48
CA SER A 80 15.55 14.00 4.86
C SER A 80 16.34 15.31 4.91
N GLY A 81 15.62 16.44 4.94
CA GLY A 81 16.23 17.76 4.95
C GLY A 81 15.22 18.89 4.90
N ASN A 82 14.40 19.03 5.95
CA ASN A 82 13.70 20.23 6.45
C ASN A 82 13.07 21.29 5.50
N ASN A 83 12.99 21.12 4.19
CA ASN A 83 12.32 22.01 3.22
C ASN A 83 12.01 21.29 1.89
N ALA A 84 11.69 20.00 1.96
CA ALA A 84 11.09 19.28 0.85
C ALA A 84 9.64 19.76 0.69
N SER A 85 9.28 20.37 -0.44
CA SER A 85 7.87 20.54 -0.81
C SER A 85 7.27 19.14 -0.96
N GLN A 86 6.70 18.61 0.13
CA GLN A 86 6.13 17.27 0.14
C GLN A 86 4.95 17.26 -0.82
N VAL A 87 5.05 16.47 -1.90
CA VAL A 87 3.89 16.21 -2.74
C VAL A 87 2.89 15.44 -1.86
N PRO A 88 1.69 16.00 -1.60
CA PRO A 88 0.73 15.35 -0.72
C PRO A 88 0.31 14.00 -1.32
N TYR A 89 0.02 13.04 -0.45
CA TYR A 89 -0.56 11.77 -0.90
C TYR A 89 -1.81 12.01 -1.75
N PRO A 90 -2.05 11.18 -2.78
CA PRO A 90 -3.24 11.32 -3.61
C PRO A 90 -4.50 11.10 -2.78
N ALA A 91 -5.53 11.94 -2.94
CA ALA A 91 -6.76 11.85 -2.14
C ALA A 91 -7.43 10.46 -2.16
N PRO A 92 -7.48 9.73 -3.30
CA PRO A 92 -8.02 8.36 -3.33
C PRO A 92 -7.27 7.38 -2.41
N TYR A 93 -5.95 7.52 -2.28
CA TYR A 93 -5.15 6.69 -1.37
C TYR A 93 -5.56 6.90 0.08
N LEU A 94 -5.71 8.16 0.51
CA LEU A 94 -6.12 8.49 1.88
C LEU A 94 -7.52 7.93 2.20
N TYR A 95 -8.45 8.01 1.24
CA TYR A 95 -9.79 7.45 1.40
C TYR A 95 -9.76 5.92 1.57
N LEU A 96 -8.98 5.22 0.74
CA LEU A 96 -8.86 3.76 0.79
C LEU A 96 -8.29 3.28 2.13
N ILE A 97 -7.22 3.91 2.61
CA ILE A 97 -6.58 3.54 3.88
C ILE A 97 -7.50 3.76 5.07
N ASN A 98 -8.12 4.94 5.16
CA ASN A 98 -9.02 5.26 6.25
C ASN A 98 -10.22 4.30 6.32
N GLY A 99 -10.70 3.82 5.16
CA GLY A 99 -11.77 2.84 5.09
C GLY A 99 -11.37 1.43 5.52
N ILE A 100 -10.14 0.99 5.23
CA ILE A 100 -9.73 -0.41 5.43
C ILE A 100 -9.00 -0.68 6.74
N ARG A 101 -8.37 0.35 7.33
CA ARG A 101 -7.51 0.24 8.52
C ARG A 101 -8.18 -0.51 9.69
N TRP A 102 -9.39 -0.11 10.06
CA TRP A 102 -10.10 -0.71 11.20
C TRP A 102 -10.56 -2.13 10.94
N LYS A 103 -10.92 -2.44 9.68
CA LYS A 103 -11.35 -3.77 9.29
C LYS A 103 -10.21 -4.78 9.42
N ILE A 104 -9.04 -4.48 8.86
CA ILE A 104 -7.87 -5.38 8.90
C ILE A 104 -7.45 -5.65 10.35
N ARG A 105 -7.33 -4.60 11.16
CA ARG A 105 -6.94 -4.73 12.57
C ARG A 105 -7.92 -5.59 13.36
N ARG A 106 -9.23 -5.35 13.19
CA ARG A 106 -10.27 -6.11 13.88
C ARG A 106 -10.23 -7.58 13.45
N ASP A 107 -10.28 -7.84 12.15
CA ASP A 107 -10.31 -9.20 11.61
C ASP A 107 -9.03 -9.98 12.01
N TYR A 108 -7.86 -9.33 12.10
CA TYR A 108 -6.64 -9.94 12.62
C TYR A 108 -6.71 -10.24 14.13
N SER A 109 -7.21 -9.30 14.94
CA SER A 109 -7.38 -9.51 16.39
C SER A 109 -8.34 -10.67 16.71
N GLU A 110 -9.46 -10.77 15.96
CA GLU A 110 -10.45 -11.83 16.11
C GLU A 110 -9.88 -13.19 15.71
N ASN A 111 -9.12 -13.27 14.61
CA ASN A 111 -8.51 -14.52 14.13
C ASN A 111 -7.27 -14.95 14.94
N SER A 112 -6.56 -14.01 15.58
CA SER A 112 -5.39 -14.30 16.42
C SER A 112 -5.75 -14.71 17.85
N GLY A 113 -7.04 -14.77 18.19
CA GLY A 113 -7.51 -15.07 19.55
C GLY A 113 -7.25 -13.92 20.54
N GLN A 114 -6.86 -12.74 20.06
CA GLN A 114 -6.80 -11.52 20.84
C GLN A 114 -8.21 -10.93 20.93
N SER A 115 -9.08 -11.56 21.73
CA SER A 115 -10.34 -10.94 22.09
C SER A 115 -10.04 -9.61 22.77
N LEU A 116 -10.52 -8.52 22.16
CA LEU A 116 -10.49 -7.18 22.71
C LEU A 116 -11.03 -7.26 24.15
N GLN A 117 -10.14 -7.17 25.14
CA GLN A 117 -10.54 -6.93 26.52
C GLN A 117 -11.28 -5.59 26.53
N SER A 118 -12.60 -5.68 26.51
CA SER A 118 -13.53 -4.60 26.78
C SER A 118 -13.11 -3.97 28.10
N LYS A 119 -12.54 -2.77 28.04
CA LYS A 119 -12.33 -1.95 29.23
C LYS A 119 -13.71 -1.53 29.71
N ASN A 120 -14.13 -2.15 30.83
CA ASN A 120 -15.20 -1.66 31.69
C ASN A 120 -14.86 -0.28 32.25
#